data_AF-A0A928CUJ8-F1
#
_entry.id   AF-A0A928CUJ8-F1
#
_cell.length_a   1.000
_cell.length_b   1.000
_cell.length_c   1.000
_cell.angle_alpha   90.00
_cell.angle_beta   90.00
_cell.angle_gamma   90.00
#
_symmetry.space_group_name_H-M   'P 1'
#
loop_
_entity.id
_entity.type
_entity.pdbx_description
1 polymer ?
#
loop_
_entity_poly.entity_id
_entity_poly.type
_entity_poly.pdbx_seq_one_letter_code
_entity_poly.pdbx_strand_id
1 'polypeptide(L)' 'AKRAVNQLSKLSGCEMHCSHLPTPGDEVGLRKLGINLTCDPVFASRDLFVD' A
#
# COMPACT_ATOMS: atom_id res chain seq x y z
N ALA A 1 -12.16 14.55 8.11
CA ALA A 1 -11.77 13.13 8.15
C ALA A 1 -12.90 12.17 7.72
N LYS A 2 -14.06 12.14 8.40
CA LYS A 2 -15.13 11.13 8.16
C LYS A 2 -15.56 10.96 6.69
N ARG A 3 -15.68 12.06 5.94
CA ARG A 3 -16.01 12.02 4.50
C ARG A 3 -14.99 11.26 3.66
N ALA A 4 -13.69 11.39 3.96
CA ALA A 4 -12.61 10.72 3.23
C ALA A 4 -12.60 9.21 3.52
N VAL A 5 -12.78 8.83 4.80
CA VAL A 5 -12.87 7.42 5.22
C VAL A 5 -14.01 6.70 4.49
N ASN A 6 -15.17 7.36 4.33
CA ASN A 6 -16.29 6.81 3.59
C ASN A 6 -16.02 6.58 2.09
N GLN A 7 -14.96 7.17 1.52
CA GLN A 7 -14.58 6.94 0.12
C GLN A 7 -13.61 5.76 -0.07
N LEU A 8 -12.98 5.26 1.00
CA LEU A 8 -11.93 4.23 0.90
C LEU A 8 -12.41 2.94 0.24
N SER A 9 -13.68 2.56 0.44
CA SER A 9 -14.28 1.38 -0.19
C SER A 9 -14.29 1.45 -1.71
N LYS A 10 -14.23 2.65 -2.31
CA LYS A 10 -14.19 2.84 -3.75
C LYS A 10 -12.84 2.49 -4.39
N LEU A 11 -11.80 2.30 -3.57
CA LEU A 11 -10.45 1.97 -4.04
C LEU A 11 -10.28 0.47 -4.32
N SER A 12 -11.23 -0.36 -3.91
CA SER A 12 -11.21 -1.80 -4.19
C SER A 12 -11.26 -2.05 -5.70
N GLY A 13 -10.29 -2.81 -6.21
CA GLY A 13 -10.08 -3.09 -7.63
C GLY A 13 -9.34 -2.00 -8.41
N CYS A 14 -8.99 -0.87 -7.78
CA CYS A 14 -8.16 0.15 -8.43
C CYS A 14 -6.70 -0.30 -8.52
N GLU A 15 -5.97 0.24 -9.49
CA GLU A 15 -4.54 0.02 -9.68
C GLU A 15 -3.71 1.10 -8.98
N MET A 16 -2.64 0.69 -8.33
CA MET A 16 -1.68 1.59 -7.67
C MET A 16 -0.26 1.14 -8.02
N HIS A 17 0.62 2.13 -8.22
CA HIS A 17 2.04 1.89 -8.42
C HIS A 17 2.87 2.64 -7.37
N CYS A 18 3.84 1.95 -6.78
CA CYS A 18 4.79 2.52 -5.82
C CYS A 18 6.20 2.52 -6.39
N SER A 19 6.96 3.59 -6.11
CA SER A 19 8.37 3.69 -6.49
C SER A 19 9.31 2.78 -5.69
N HIS A 20 8.80 2.12 -4.64
CA HIS A 20 9.53 1.24 -3.75
C HIS A 20 8.59 0.16 -3.21
N LEU A 21 9.15 -0.95 -2.73
CA LEU A 21 8.43 -2.01 -2.04
C LEU A 21 7.82 -1.47 -0.73
N PRO A 22 6.51 -1.62 -0.52
CA PRO A 22 5.85 -1.18 0.71
C PRO A 22 6.39 -1.96 1.91
N THR A 23 6.31 -1.35 3.08
CA THR A 23 6.59 -2.08 4.32
C THR A 23 5.49 -3.12 4.57
N PRO A 24 5.76 -4.19 5.35
CA PRO A 24 4.72 -5.16 5.71
C PRO A 24 3.48 -4.54 6.36
N GLY A 25 3.66 -3.45 7.13
CA GLY A 25 2.55 -2.72 7.74
C GLY A 25 1.64 -2.05 6.71
N ASP A 26 2.23 -1.40 5.71
CA ASP A 26 1.51 -0.74 4.62
C ASP A 26 0.83 -1.78 3.71
N GLU A 27 1.54 -2.85 3.36
CA GLU A 27 1.03 -3.92 2.49
C GLU A 27 -0.28 -4.52 3.04
N VAL A 28 -0.33 -4.79 4.35
CA VAL A 28 -1.54 -5.32 4.99
C VAL A 28 -2.71 -4.33 4.86
N GLY A 29 -2.44 -3.03 4.97
CA GLY A 29 -3.45 -1.97 4.80
C GLY A 29 -3.97 -1.87 3.37
N LEU A 30 -3.06 -1.80 2.40
CA LEU A 30 -3.38 -1.70 0.97
C LEU A 30 -4.12 -2.94 0.46
N ARG A 31 -3.71 -4.12 0.94
CA ARG A 31 -4.40 -5.39 0.63
C ARG A 31 -5.81 -5.42 1.19
N LYS A 32 -6.03 -4.91 2.42
CA LYS A 32 -7.39 -4.79 3.00
C LYS A 32 -8.28 -3.83 2.23
N LEU A 33 -7.71 -2.80 1.59
CA LEU A 33 -8.45 -1.89 0.71
C LEU A 33 -8.80 -2.53 -0.65
N GLY A 34 -8.22 -3.69 -0.98
CA GLY A 34 -8.48 -4.40 -2.22
C GLY A 34 -7.82 -3.78 -3.45
N ILE A 35 -6.73 -3.03 -3.25
CA ILE A 35 -6.01 -2.34 -4.33
C ILE A 35 -5.07 -3.33 -5.04
N ASN A 36 -5.03 -3.25 -6.37
CA ASN A 36 -4.07 -3.98 -7.21
C ASN A 36 -2.75 -3.22 -7.23
N LEU A 37 -1.82 -3.62 -6.38
CA LEU A 37 -0.54 -2.93 -6.18
C LEU A 37 0.57 -3.50 -7.09
N THR A 38 1.32 -2.60 -7.71
CA THR A 38 2.61 -2.89 -8.37
C THR A 38 3.69 -1.99 -7.77
N CYS A 39 4.95 -2.45 -7.78
CA CYS A 39 6.06 -1.69 -7.22
C CYS A 39 7.33 -1.87 -8.03
N ASP A 40 8.18 -0.84 -8.01
CA ASP A 40 9.57 -0.99 -8.41
C ASP A 40 10.32 -1.87 -7.39
N PRO A 41 11.31 -2.66 -7.84
CA PRO A 41 12.05 -3.61 -6.99
C PRO A 41 13.13 -2.90 -6.15
N VAL A 42 12.73 -1.87 -5.38
CA VAL A 42 13.61 -1.07 -4.52
C VAL A 42 13.07 -1.10 -3.10
N PHE A 43 13.89 -1.41 -2.10
CA PHE A 43 13.46 -1.38 -0.70
C PHE A 43 13.18 0.04 -0.23
N ALA A 44 12.16 0.21 0.62
CA ALA A 44 11.79 1.52 1.19
C ALA A 44 12.87 2.09 2.14
N SER A 45 13.72 1.24 2.71
CA SER A 45 14.83 1.63 3.57
C SER A 45 16.11 0.88 3.19
N ARG A 46 17.24 1.31 3.77
CA ARG A 46 18.53 0.59 3.67
C ARG A 46 18.60 -0.61 4.60
N ASP A 47 17.68 -0.70 5.57
CA ASP A 47 17.62 -1.77 6.56
C ASP A 47 16.66 -2.86 6.06
N LEU A 48 17.24 -3.95 5.57
CA LEU A 48 16.46 -5.08 5.03
C LEU A 48 15.65 -5.83 6.09
N PHE A 49 16.01 -5.71 7.36
CA PHE A 49 15.39 -6.39 8.49
C PHE A 49 14.92 -5.36 9.48
N VAL A 50 13.64 -5.42 9.82
CA VAL A 50 13.04 -4.63 10.90
C VAL A 50 12.66 -5.66 11.97
N ASP A 51 13.41 -5.69 13.08
CA ASP A 51 13.07 -6.49 14.27
C ASP A 51 11.78 -5.99 14.94
#